data_AF-A0A1G8HQA7-F1
#
_entry.id   AF-A0A1G8HQA7-F1
#
_cell.length_a   1.000
_cell.length_b   1.000
_cell.length_c   1.000
_cell.angle_alpha   90.00
_cell.angle_beta   90.00
_cell.angle_gamma   90.00
#
_symmetry.space_group_name_H-M   'P 1'
#
loop_
_entity.id
_entity.type
_entity.pdbx_description
1 polymer ?
#
loop_
_entity_poly.entity_id
_entity_poly.type
_entity_poly.pdbx_seq_one_letter_code
_entity_poly.pdbx_strand_id
1 'polypeptide(L)' 'MNEPTITCPNCRTEIRFTESLAAPLLTATRQQYQQLLAQKDHEIAKRE' A
#
# COMPACT_ATOMS: atom_id res chain seq x y z
N MET A 1 10.33 -14.89 -4.67
CA MET A 1 9.83 -14.31 -3.40
C MET A 1 8.68 -15.18 -2.95
N ASN A 2 8.87 -16.03 -1.94
CA ASN A 2 7.77 -16.81 -1.36
C ASN A 2 7.00 -15.90 -0.40
N GLU A 3 5.86 -15.38 -0.85
CA GLU A 3 4.93 -14.69 0.05
C GLU A 3 4.32 -15.71 1.02
N PRO A 4 4.42 -15.50 2.34
CA PRO A 4 3.83 -16.41 3.30
C PRO A 4 2.30 -16.33 3.24
N THR A 5 1.66 -17.48 3.18
CA THR A 5 0.21 -17.65 3.34
C THR A 5 -0.06 -18.40 4.63
N ILE A 6 -1.05 -17.95 5.39
CA ILE A 6 -1.50 -18.61 6.61
C ILE A 6 -2.93 -19.07 6.39
N THR A 7 -3.18 -20.37 6.58
CA THR A 7 -4.54 -20.90 6.56
C THR A 7 -5.14 -20.76 7.95
N CYS A 8 -6.28 -20.07 8.06
CA CYS A 8 -7.00 -19.97 9.32
C CYS A 8 -7.56 -21.36 9.70
N PRO A 9 -7.23 -21.92 10.87
CA PRO A 9 -7.74 -23.24 11.28
C PRO A 9 -9.25 -23.25 11.59
N ASN A 10 -9.85 -22.08 11.84
CA ASN A 10 -11.26 -21.95 12.24
C ASN A 10 -12.22 -21.91 11.04
N CYS A 11 -11.86 -21.18 9.98
CA CYS A 11 -12.70 -21.01 8.79
C CYS A 11 -12.06 -21.52 7.49
N ARG A 12 -10.82 -22.04 7.54
CA ARG A 12 -10.04 -22.50 6.37
C ARG A 12 -9.83 -21.44 5.30
N THR A 13 -9.89 -20.16 5.67
CA THR A 13 -9.54 -19.06 4.77
C THR A 13 -8.02 -18.96 4.65
N GLU A 14 -7.52 -18.90 3.41
CA GLU A 14 -6.13 -18.54 3.15
C GLU A 14 -5.95 -17.02 3.27
N ILE A 15 -5.04 -16.63 4.15
CA ILE A 15 -4.73 -15.22 4.42
C ILE A 15 -3.33 -14.96 3.90
N ARG A 16 -3.22 -14.06 2.92
CA ARG A 16 -1.94 -13.59 2.39
C ARG A 16 -1.34 -12.56 3.34
N PHE A 17 -0.13 -12.82 3.82
CA PHE A 17 0.52 -11.97 4.83
C PHE A 17 0.78 -10.54 4.34
N THR A 18 1.03 -10.38 3.05
CA THR A 18 1.23 -9.08 2.39
C THR A 18 -0.02 -8.20 2.46
N GLU A 19 -1.21 -8.78 2.27
CA GLU A 19 -2.48 -8.05 2.44
C GLU A 19 -2.81 -7.78 3.90
N SER A 20 -2.43 -8.66 4.83
CA SER A 20 -2.85 -8.48 6.23
C SER A 20 -1.94 -7.56 7.03
N LEU A 21 -0.62 -7.55 6.78
CA LEU A 21 0.35 -6.81 7.61
C LEU A 21 1.01 -5.65 6.88
N ALA A 22 1.21 -5.75 5.57
CA ALA A 22 1.83 -4.68 4.80
C ALA A 22 0.80 -3.70 4.24
N ALA A 23 -0.47 -4.07 4.08
CA ALA A 23 -1.52 -3.18 3.58
C ALA A 23 -1.64 -1.82 4.30
N PRO A 24 -1.62 -1.71 5.64
CA PRO A 24 -1.69 -0.41 6.29
C PRO A 24 -0.45 0.46 5.96
N LEU A 25 0.74 -0.14 5.93
CA LEU A 25 1.99 0.57 5.58
C LEU A 25 2.03 0.96 4.10
N LEU A 26 1.62 0.09 3.20
CA LEU A 26 1.52 0.39 1.77
C LEU A 26 0.48 1.47 1.51
N THR A 27 -0.67 1.44 2.19
CA THR A 27 -1.73 2.44 2.03
C THR A 27 -1.27 3.80 2.51
N ALA A 28 -0.68 3.88 3.72
CA ALA A 28 -0.13 5.12 4.26
C ALA A 28 0.96 5.70 3.35
N THR A 29 1.91 4.86 2.91
CA THR A 29 3.00 5.27 2.01
C THR A 29 2.44 5.76 0.67
N ARG A 30 1.45 5.06 0.10
CA ARG A 30 0.82 5.42 -1.17
C ARG A 30 0.08 6.76 -1.08
N GLN A 31 -0.65 7.02 0.00
CA GLN A 31 -1.32 8.30 0.24
C GLN A 31 -0.30 9.45 0.35
N GLN A 32 0.77 9.27 1.13
CA GLN A 32 1.83 10.28 1.27
C GLN A 32 2.49 10.59 -0.08
N TYR A 33 2.83 9.57 -0.87
CA TYR A 33 3.42 9.75 -2.19
C TYR A 33 2.48 10.42 -3.18
N GLN A 34 1.18 10.09 -3.15
CA GLN A 34 0.18 10.74 -4.01
C GLN A 34 0.06 12.23 -3.70
N GLN A 35 0.09 12.62 -2.42
CA GLN A 35 0.07 14.04 -2.03
C GLN A 35 1.33 14.77 -2.47
N LEU A 36 2.50 14.15 -2.28
CA LEU A 36 3.79 14.70 -2.73
C LEU A 36 3.82 14.90 -4.24
N LEU A 37 3.35 13.92 -5.02
CA LEU A 37 3.27 14.03 -6.48
C LEU A 37 2.32 15.14 -6.91
N ALA A 38 1.10 15.18 -6.38
CA ALA A 38 0.13 16.22 -6.71
C ALA A 38 0.63 17.63 -6.38
N GLN A 39 1.36 17.79 -5.27
CA GLN A 39 1.98 19.05 -4.90
C GLN A 39 3.11 19.43 -5.88
N LYS A 40 3.93 18.45 -6.28
CA LYS A 40 4.98 18.67 -7.28
C LYS A 40 4.43 19.01 -8.66
N ASP A 41 3.38 18.32 -9.11
CA ASP A 41 2.69 18.63 -10.37
C ASP A 41 2.15 20.07 -10.36
N HIS A 42 1.58 20.51 -9.23
CA HIS A 42 1.12 21.89 -9.08
C HIS A 42 2.27 22.91 -9.06
N GLU A 43 3.42 22.58 -8.46
CA GLU A 43 4.61 23.44 -8.48
C GLU A 43 5.20 23.56 -9.90
N ILE A 44 5.22 22.46 -10.65
CA ILE A 44 5.70 22.43 -12.04
C ILE A 44 4.76 23.26 -12.93
N ALA A 45 3.44 23.05 -12.83
CA ALA A 45 2.44 23.81 -13.60
C ALA A 45 2.42 25.32 -13.27
N LYS A 46 2.91 25.73 -12.09
CA LYS A 46 3.06 27.15 -11.73
C LYS A 46 4.31 27.82 -12.32
N ARG A 47 5.27 27.04 -12.80
CA ARG A 47 6.53 27.52 -13.37
C ARG A 47 6.50 27.65 -14.90
N GLU A 48 5.50 27.07 -15.56
CA GLU A 48 5.21 27.27 -16.99
C GLU A 48 4.26 28.46 -17.20
#